data_AF-A0A0N5CY13-F1
#
_entry.id   AF-A0A0N5CY13-F1
#
_cell.length_a   1.000
_cell.length_b   1.000
_cell.length_c   1.000
_cell.angle_alpha   90.00
_cell.angle_beta   90.00
_cell.angle_gamma   90.00
#
_symmetry.space_group_name_H-M   'P 1'
#
loop_
_entity.id
_entity.type
_entity.pdbx_description
1 polymer ?
#
loop_
_entity_poly.entity_id
_entity_poly.type
_entity_poly.pdbx_seq_one_letter_code
_entity_poly.pdbx_strand_id
1 'polypeptide(L)'
;MPSNSITRSKPEVFPVCDQYSTVATKSKKLAKVCVFLVIIVIAIPIHVVAHFQELLDTERKYCHDLASCYKVFTQGLREIITIELKKKLFLNCKELISVSNSVHNALTQQSPGDVFVDKIPMLRAYVEFCSKQQAALETLHELEQNSASFRQVNFYFISMKLVISNPKISYRSCCMKTNGLNLNYFLLLPMSRITRYPLIFEKLVKCTSLDDPKRKNLEKAHESLKSLCAEINDVINAMDNSSMLIWAQQHIHCDAIQPPIVFLSSTRKVGPRCLLHSGALQKQLNGKTLVALLFNDFLMLTTPLDPIEQLEEFRISKVSEVQLNLYKMPLLLENAGVSQTKEMDDCSFEVHAGEFSVVLRAPNRNARVFWVAQIEKAITEYRNQSLTLETPSVAGDISEQGRLFVELVCIRNVDNALRLLGAQSVFCKFRIGQSSKCAEVDMNRKEHLCTTQLSIYKSTLDSLFEISIFLNRIYSPDLCVGMLLLSDYCL
;
A
#
# COMPACT_ATOMS: atom_id res chain seq x y z
N MET A 1 -27.77 78.31 -44.15
CA MET A 1 -26.95 79.53 -44.03
C MET A 1 -26.33 79.57 -42.64
N PRO A 2 -25.10 80.10 -42.54
CA PRO A 2 -24.14 79.89 -41.46
C PRO A 2 -24.01 81.13 -40.57
N SER A 3 -23.27 81.04 -39.47
CA SER A 3 -22.63 82.23 -38.90
C SER A 3 -21.39 81.84 -38.10
N ASN A 4 -20.31 81.63 -38.85
CA ASN A 4 -18.98 82.03 -38.41
C ASN A 4 -18.97 83.55 -38.24
N SER A 5 -18.49 84.06 -37.11
CA SER A 5 -17.88 85.39 -37.05
C SER A 5 -16.40 85.24 -36.73
N ILE A 6 -15.63 85.85 -37.62
CA ILE A 6 -14.18 85.91 -37.74
C ILE A 6 -13.72 87.25 -37.16
N THR A 7 -12.61 87.27 -36.42
CA THR A 7 -11.51 88.27 -36.47
C THR A 7 -10.36 87.75 -35.58
N ARG A 8 -9.20 87.28 -36.09
CA ARG A 8 -7.99 88.01 -36.58
C ARG A 8 -7.68 89.26 -35.72
N SER A 9 -6.49 89.49 -35.12
CA SER A 9 -5.15 88.91 -35.30
C SER A 9 -4.11 89.51 -34.32
N LYS A 10 -3.23 88.64 -33.76
CA LYS A 10 -1.77 88.75 -33.45
C LYS A 10 -1.23 89.75 -32.39
N PRO A 11 -0.03 89.52 -31.78
CA PRO A 11 1.06 88.61 -32.20
C PRO A 11 1.64 87.63 -31.15
N GLU A 12 2.41 86.67 -31.67
CA GLU A 12 3.19 85.63 -30.99
C GLU A 12 4.39 86.19 -30.21
N VAL A 13 4.63 85.66 -29.00
CA VAL A 13 5.97 85.28 -28.49
C VAL A 13 5.81 83.97 -27.67
N PHE A 14 6.72 83.02 -27.89
CA PHE A 14 6.74 81.57 -27.57
C PHE A 14 7.03 81.21 -26.08
N PRO A 15 7.00 79.93 -25.63
CA PRO A 15 6.29 79.49 -24.42
C PRO A 15 7.20 78.95 -23.28
N VAL A 16 6.56 78.42 -22.22
CA VAL A 16 6.80 77.11 -21.56
C VAL A 16 6.75 77.18 -20.01
N CYS A 17 5.57 76.76 -19.52
CA CYS A 17 5.29 75.70 -18.54
C CYS A 17 5.73 75.81 -17.07
N ASP A 18 4.68 75.87 -16.25
CA ASP A 18 4.58 75.55 -14.82
C ASP A 18 5.32 74.27 -14.38
N GLN A 19 5.99 74.34 -13.23
CA GLN A 19 6.20 73.18 -12.36
C GLN A 19 5.94 73.54 -10.89
N TYR A 20 4.70 73.31 -10.44
CA TYR A 20 4.39 72.98 -9.06
C TYR A 20 3.96 71.50 -8.97
N SER A 21 4.38 70.82 -7.90
CA SER A 21 3.79 69.60 -7.32
C SER A 21 4.03 68.24 -7.99
N THR A 22 5.05 67.51 -7.54
CA THR A 22 5.16 66.05 -7.78
C THR A 22 5.92 65.33 -6.65
N VAL A 23 5.35 65.23 -5.44
CA VAL A 23 5.92 64.38 -4.36
C VAL A 23 4.90 63.49 -3.64
N ALA A 24 3.57 63.63 -3.84
CA ALA A 24 2.58 62.94 -2.98
C ALA A 24 2.04 61.58 -3.46
N THR A 25 2.36 61.10 -4.67
CA THR A 25 1.66 59.92 -5.28
C THR A 25 2.39 58.57 -5.15
N LYS A 26 3.66 58.51 -4.74
CA LYS A 26 4.37 57.24 -4.48
C LYS A 26 4.16 56.67 -3.07
N SER A 27 3.86 57.53 -2.08
CA SER A 27 3.69 57.12 -0.67
C SER A 27 2.45 56.26 -0.44
N LYS A 28 1.31 56.54 -1.10
CA LYS A 28 0.07 55.77 -0.90
C LYS A 28 0.14 54.32 -1.41
N LYS A 29 0.90 54.06 -2.48
CA LYS A 29 1.11 52.69 -3.01
C LYS A 29 2.06 51.90 -2.11
N LEU A 30 3.18 52.51 -1.67
CA LEU A 30 4.08 51.89 -0.69
C LEU A 30 3.38 51.63 0.64
N ALA A 31 2.59 52.58 1.15
CA ALA A 31 1.83 52.43 2.38
C ALA A 31 0.80 51.29 2.28
N LYS A 32 0.08 51.17 1.14
CA LYS A 32 -0.84 50.03 0.92
C LYS A 32 -0.10 48.69 0.85
N VAL A 33 1.04 48.63 0.17
CA VAL A 33 1.85 47.41 0.09
C VAL A 33 2.42 47.06 1.47
N CYS A 34 2.91 48.04 2.21
CA CYS A 34 3.46 47.85 3.56
C CYS A 34 2.38 47.41 4.55
N VAL A 35 1.19 48.04 4.53
CA VAL A 35 0.03 47.63 5.34
C VAL A 35 -0.44 46.23 4.94
N PHE A 36 -0.49 45.89 3.66
CA PHE A 36 -0.86 44.56 3.20
C PHE A 36 0.16 43.50 3.63
N LEU A 37 1.45 43.79 3.51
CA LEU A 37 2.53 42.91 3.96
C LEU A 37 2.48 42.72 5.49
N VAL A 38 2.27 43.79 6.25
CA VAL A 38 2.11 43.74 7.72
C VAL A 38 0.87 42.95 8.12
N ILE A 39 -0.27 43.12 7.44
CA ILE A 39 -1.48 42.33 7.68
C ILE A 39 -1.21 40.83 7.39
N ILE A 40 -0.54 40.51 6.29
CA ILE A 40 -0.15 39.12 5.98
C ILE A 40 0.78 38.56 7.05
N VAL A 41 1.82 39.30 7.42
CA VAL A 41 2.81 38.90 8.43
C VAL A 41 2.20 38.82 9.83
N ILE A 42 1.09 39.52 10.13
CA ILE A 42 0.35 39.37 11.39
C ILE A 42 -0.62 38.18 11.32
N ALA A 43 -1.29 37.98 10.18
CA ALA A 43 -2.22 36.89 9.98
C ALA A 43 -1.51 35.52 10.02
N ILE A 44 -0.32 35.40 9.43
CA ILE A 44 0.49 34.18 9.40
C ILE A 44 0.75 33.62 10.83
N PRO A 45 1.37 34.37 11.77
CA PRO A 45 1.52 33.98 13.17
C PRO A 45 0.21 33.64 13.86
N ILE A 46 -0.86 34.40 13.62
CA ILE A 46 -2.19 34.14 14.21
C ILE A 46 -2.70 32.76 13.77
N HIS A 47 -2.58 32.43 12.48
CA HIS A 47 -2.98 31.13 11.95
C HIS A 47 -2.09 29.98 12.47
N VAL A 48 -0.77 30.19 12.57
CA VAL A 48 0.14 29.19 13.15
C VAL A 48 -0.23 28.89 14.61
N VAL A 49 -0.47 29.94 15.42
CA VAL A 49 -0.88 29.80 16.82
C VAL A 49 -2.23 29.08 16.92
N ALA A 50 -3.19 29.43 16.06
CA ALA A 50 -4.51 28.79 16.05
C ALA A 50 -4.43 27.29 15.71
N HIS A 51 -3.66 26.90 14.69
CA HIS A 51 -3.50 25.49 14.31
C HIS A 51 -2.68 24.68 15.33
N PHE A 52 -1.72 25.31 16.00
CA PHE A 52 -1.01 24.67 17.10
C PHE A 52 -1.93 24.44 18.30
N GLN A 53 -2.76 25.43 18.65
CA GLN A 53 -3.75 25.29 19.70
C GLN A 53 -4.80 24.22 19.36
N GLU A 54 -5.25 24.17 18.10
CA GLU A 54 -6.12 23.09 17.58
C GLU A 54 -5.47 21.71 17.77
N LEU A 55 -4.18 21.56 17.44
CA LEU A 55 -3.45 20.31 17.65
C LEU A 55 -3.43 19.91 19.13
N LEU A 56 -3.09 20.85 20.02
CA LEU A 56 -3.02 20.63 21.47
C LEU A 56 -4.37 20.25 22.07
N ASP A 57 -5.42 21.01 21.75
CA ASP A 57 -6.77 20.79 22.28
C ASP A 57 -7.35 19.46 21.78
N THR A 58 -7.15 19.16 20.49
CA THR A 58 -7.59 17.88 19.93
C THR A 58 -6.77 16.70 20.44
N GLU A 59 -5.47 16.87 20.73
CA GLU A 59 -4.64 15.83 21.34
C GLU A 59 -5.06 15.57 22.79
N ARG A 60 -5.30 16.63 23.58
CA ARG A 60 -5.80 16.50 24.96
C ARG A 60 -7.12 15.73 24.98
N LYS A 61 -8.04 16.10 24.10
CA LYS A 61 -9.34 15.45 23.98
C LYS A 61 -9.17 13.97 23.59
N TYR A 62 -8.34 13.69 22.58
CA TYR A 62 -8.07 12.33 22.14
C TYR A 62 -7.47 11.46 23.25
N CYS A 63 -6.47 11.95 23.99
CA CYS A 63 -5.88 11.25 25.13
C CYS A 63 -6.92 10.93 26.21
N HIS A 64 -7.75 11.93 26.55
CA HIS A 64 -8.82 11.76 27.53
C HIS A 64 -9.85 10.73 27.08
N ASP A 65 -10.33 10.84 25.83
CA ASP A 65 -11.33 9.93 25.27
C ASP A 65 -10.79 8.49 25.19
N LEU A 66 -9.55 8.31 24.72
CA LEU A 66 -8.90 7.00 24.60
C LEU A 66 -8.69 6.34 25.97
N ALA A 67 -8.16 7.07 26.95
CA ALA A 67 -7.91 6.55 28.29
C ALA A 67 -9.21 6.25 29.06
N SER A 68 -10.18 7.16 28.97
CA SER A 68 -11.47 7.01 29.67
C SER A 68 -12.27 5.85 29.10
N CYS A 69 -12.42 5.76 27.78
CA CYS A 69 -13.11 4.66 27.13
C CYS A 69 -12.44 3.31 27.45
N TYR A 70 -11.11 3.23 27.35
CA TYR A 70 -10.39 2.00 27.69
C TYR A 70 -10.68 1.55 29.13
N LYS A 71 -10.61 2.47 30.10
CA LYS A 71 -10.89 2.16 31.51
C LYS A 71 -12.32 1.68 31.72
N VAL A 72 -13.31 2.39 31.19
CA VAL A 72 -14.72 2.06 31.39
C VAL A 72 -15.09 0.73 30.74
N PHE A 73 -14.70 0.49 29.48
CA PHE A 73 -15.05 -0.75 28.79
C PHE A 73 -14.31 -1.96 29.37
N THR A 74 -13.02 -1.83 29.72
CA THR A 74 -12.29 -2.97 30.31
C THR A 74 -12.76 -3.31 31.72
N GLN A 75 -13.24 -2.33 32.49
CA GLN A 75 -13.84 -2.57 33.80
C GLN A 75 -15.23 -3.20 33.66
N GLY A 76 -16.07 -2.68 32.77
CA GLY A 76 -17.41 -3.20 32.52
C GLY A 76 -17.48 -4.61 31.97
N LEU A 77 -16.51 -4.97 31.12
CA LEU A 77 -16.47 -6.28 30.48
C LEU A 77 -15.68 -7.31 31.30
N ARG A 78 -15.07 -6.91 32.43
CA ARG A 78 -14.11 -7.74 33.20
C ARG A 78 -14.67 -9.12 33.58
N GLU A 79 -15.96 -9.20 33.90
CA GLU A 79 -16.62 -10.44 34.36
C GLU A 79 -17.24 -11.24 33.20
N ILE A 80 -17.21 -10.70 31.97
CA ILE A 80 -17.91 -11.26 30.80
C ILE A 80 -16.93 -11.77 29.74
N ILE A 81 -15.77 -11.12 29.59
CA ILE A 81 -14.80 -11.45 28.55
C ILE A 81 -13.58 -12.16 29.12
N THR A 82 -13.12 -13.19 28.42
CA THR A 82 -11.86 -13.88 28.73
C THR A 82 -10.65 -12.98 28.45
N ILE A 83 -9.48 -13.35 28.99
CA ILE A 83 -8.23 -12.63 28.76
C ILE A 83 -7.89 -12.60 27.25
N GLU A 84 -8.15 -13.68 26.53
CA GLU A 84 -7.91 -13.77 25.08
C GLU A 84 -8.84 -12.84 24.30
N LEU A 85 -10.13 -12.84 24.63
CA LEU A 85 -11.10 -11.96 23.99
C LEU A 85 -10.79 -10.49 24.27
N LYS A 86 -10.34 -10.17 25.49
CA LYS A 86 -9.84 -8.84 25.83
C LYS A 86 -8.64 -8.43 24.96
N LYS A 87 -7.69 -9.34 24.71
CA LYS A 87 -6.55 -9.06 23.81
C LYS A 87 -7.01 -8.82 22.38
N LYS A 88 -7.96 -9.62 21.88
CA LYS A 88 -8.53 -9.46 20.52
C LYS A 88 -9.30 -8.14 20.35
N LEU A 89 -10.08 -7.74 21.35
CA LEU A 89 -10.89 -6.51 21.28
C LEU A 89 -10.06 -5.24 21.48
N PHE A 90 -9.18 -5.21 22.49
CA PHE A 90 -8.48 -3.98 22.88
C PHE A 90 -7.06 -3.87 22.35
N LEU A 91 -6.53 -4.89 21.68
CA LEU A 91 -5.23 -4.88 21.01
C LEU A 91 -4.13 -4.28 21.92
N ASN A 92 -3.27 -3.42 21.38
CA ASN A 92 -2.26 -2.66 22.10
C ASN A 92 -2.75 -1.26 22.56
N CYS A 93 -4.05 -1.07 22.86
CA CYS A 93 -4.59 0.25 23.29
C CYS A 93 -3.83 0.89 24.46
N LYS A 94 -3.30 0.11 25.41
CA LYS A 94 -2.51 0.66 26.54
C LYS A 94 -1.25 1.36 26.06
N GLU A 95 -0.59 0.79 25.05
CA GLU A 95 0.58 1.38 24.43
C GLU A 95 0.19 2.68 23.72
N LEU A 96 -0.88 2.68 22.93
CA LEU A 96 -1.41 3.89 22.29
C LEU A 96 -1.67 5.01 23.31
N ILE A 97 -2.31 4.72 24.44
CA ILE A 97 -2.55 5.70 25.51
C ILE A 97 -1.23 6.26 26.03
N SER A 98 -0.22 5.42 26.22
CA SER A 98 1.11 5.85 26.65
C SER A 98 1.78 6.77 25.62
N VAL A 99 1.70 6.41 24.34
CA VAL A 99 2.25 7.19 23.23
C VAL A 99 1.55 8.55 23.11
N SER A 100 0.22 8.59 23.10
CA SER A 100 -0.55 9.83 23.00
C SER A 100 -0.30 10.76 24.19
N ASN A 101 -0.23 10.23 25.41
CA ASN A 101 0.13 11.04 26.58
C ASN A 101 1.56 11.60 26.48
N SER A 102 2.51 10.80 25.97
CA SER A 102 3.88 11.27 25.75
C SER A 102 3.93 12.39 24.71
N VAL A 103 3.15 12.30 23.62
CA VAL A 103 3.02 13.36 22.61
C VAL A 103 2.37 14.60 23.22
N HIS A 104 1.25 14.45 23.96
CA HIS A 104 0.56 15.56 24.61
C HIS A 104 1.49 16.33 25.54
N ASN A 105 2.18 15.63 26.45
CA ASN A 105 3.09 16.23 27.42
C ASN A 105 4.24 16.98 26.71
N ALA A 106 4.83 16.40 25.67
CA ALA A 106 5.89 17.04 24.90
C ALA A 106 5.40 18.29 24.15
N LEU A 107 4.19 18.26 23.57
CA LEU A 107 3.58 19.42 22.90
C LEU A 107 3.33 20.60 23.85
N THR A 108 3.22 20.39 25.16
CA THR A 108 3.07 21.51 26.12
C THR A 108 4.36 22.30 26.30
N GLN A 109 5.51 21.75 25.91
CA GLN A 109 6.84 22.33 26.19
C GLN A 109 7.64 22.63 24.92
N GLN A 110 7.34 21.99 23.79
CA GLN A 110 8.17 22.01 22.58
C GLN A 110 7.35 22.32 21.32
N SER A 111 8.04 22.66 20.23
CA SER A 111 7.37 22.89 18.95
C SER A 111 6.82 21.57 18.37
N PRO A 112 5.68 21.58 17.64
CA PRO A 112 5.12 20.36 17.05
C PRO A 112 6.09 19.60 16.15
N GLY A 113 6.91 20.33 15.40
CA GLY A 113 7.93 19.74 14.52
C GLY A 113 8.92 18.90 15.31
N ASP A 114 9.48 19.47 16.38
CA ASP A 114 10.48 18.78 17.21
C ASP A 114 9.88 17.54 17.89
N VAL A 115 8.69 17.70 18.46
CA VAL A 115 7.98 16.60 19.14
C VAL A 115 7.73 15.45 18.18
N PHE A 116 7.15 15.71 17.02
CA PHE A 116 6.78 14.62 16.13
C PHE A 116 8.00 13.97 15.49
N VAL A 117 9.05 14.72 15.13
CA VAL A 117 10.31 14.14 14.65
C VAL A 117 10.92 13.17 15.68
N ASP A 118 10.86 13.51 16.98
CA ASP A 118 11.30 12.61 18.06
C ASP A 118 10.36 11.41 18.26
N LYS A 119 9.04 11.62 18.17
CA LYS A 119 8.02 10.61 18.53
C LYS A 119 7.60 9.67 17.40
N ILE A 120 8.05 9.87 16.14
CA ILE A 120 7.75 8.95 15.01
C ILE A 120 7.96 7.47 15.37
N PRO A 121 9.08 7.04 15.98
CA PRO A 121 9.29 5.62 16.29
C PRO A 121 8.23 5.05 17.23
N MET A 122 7.76 5.84 18.19
CA MET A 122 6.70 5.44 19.13
C MET A 122 5.33 5.39 18.45
N LEU A 123 5.07 6.25 17.47
CA LEU A 123 3.83 6.26 16.69
C LEU A 123 3.67 4.99 15.82
N ARG A 124 4.71 4.18 15.63
CA ARG A 124 4.56 2.86 14.99
C ARG A 124 3.68 1.88 15.75
N ALA A 125 3.38 2.12 17.03
CA ALA A 125 2.37 1.37 17.78
C ALA A 125 0.98 1.40 17.08
N TYR A 126 0.69 2.45 16.29
CA TYR A 126 -0.53 2.53 15.49
C TYR A 126 -0.56 1.53 14.32
N VAL A 127 0.59 1.10 13.81
CA VAL A 127 0.66 0.05 12.76
C VAL A 127 0.11 -1.26 13.28
N GLU A 128 0.52 -1.68 14.48
CA GLU A 128 -0.01 -2.89 15.11
C GLU A 128 -1.51 -2.77 15.42
N PHE A 129 -1.96 -1.61 15.91
CA PHE A 129 -3.37 -1.42 16.23
C PHE A 129 -4.24 -1.44 14.98
N CYS A 130 -3.93 -0.57 14.00
CA CYS A 130 -4.77 -0.35 12.82
C CYS A 130 -4.80 -1.58 11.91
N SER A 131 -3.72 -2.35 11.82
CA SER A 131 -3.69 -3.61 11.05
C SER A 131 -4.63 -4.69 11.58
N LYS A 132 -4.94 -4.68 12.88
CA LYS A 132 -5.82 -5.67 13.54
C LYS A 132 -7.20 -5.10 13.91
N GLN A 133 -7.42 -3.81 13.65
CA GLN A 133 -8.63 -3.08 14.07
C GLN A 133 -9.90 -3.66 13.45
N GLN A 134 -9.87 -4.01 12.17
CA GLN A 134 -11.05 -4.57 11.48
C GLN A 134 -11.46 -5.92 12.08
N ALA A 135 -10.50 -6.80 12.39
CA ALA A 135 -10.77 -8.07 13.06
C ALA A 135 -11.34 -7.87 14.47
N ALA A 136 -10.91 -6.84 15.20
CA ALA A 136 -11.48 -6.48 16.50
C ALA A 136 -12.93 -6.00 16.37
N LEU A 137 -13.26 -5.23 15.34
CA LEU A 137 -14.64 -4.79 15.03
C LEU A 137 -15.54 -5.96 14.63
N GLU A 138 -15.05 -6.89 13.81
CA GLU A 138 -15.75 -8.13 13.44
C GLU A 138 -16.05 -8.97 14.71
N THR A 139 -15.04 -9.17 15.56
CA THR A 139 -15.20 -9.87 16.85
C THR A 139 -16.25 -9.18 17.74
N LEU A 140 -16.23 -7.85 17.80
CA LEU A 140 -17.23 -7.09 18.56
C LEU A 140 -18.65 -7.35 18.03
N HIS A 141 -18.82 -7.33 16.71
CA HIS A 141 -20.10 -7.56 16.06
C HIS A 141 -20.64 -8.96 16.35
N GLU A 142 -19.79 -9.99 16.25
CA GLU A 142 -20.15 -11.37 16.58
C GLU A 142 -20.59 -11.50 18.05
N LEU A 143 -19.91 -10.84 18.98
CA LEU A 143 -20.30 -10.85 20.40
C LEU A 143 -21.65 -10.16 20.62
N GLU A 144 -21.90 -9.04 19.95
CA GLU A 144 -23.20 -8.36 20.01
C GLU A 144 -24.32 -9.27 19.48
N GLN A 145 -24.08 -10.04 18.42
CA GLN A 145 -25.08 -10.96 17.86
C GLN A 145 -25.27 -12.24 18.68
N ASN A 146 -24.20 -12.81 19.23
CA ASN A 146 -24.22 -14.17 19.79
C ASN A 146 -24.26 -14.20 21.33
N SER A 147 -23.85 -13.14 22.03
CA SER A 147 -23.81 -13.13 23.51
C SER A 147 -24.90 -12.24 24.11
N ALA A 148 -25.90 -12.87 24.74
CA ALA A 148 -26.96 -12.16 25.47
C ALA A 148 -26.41 -11.35 26.66
N SER A 149 -25.42 -11.88 27.38
CA SER A 149 -24.76 -11.21 28.49
C SER A 149 -23.97 -9.97 28.02
N PHE A 150 -23.32 -10.06 26.86
CA PHE A 150 -22.63 -8.92 26.25
C PHE A 150 -23.63 -7.85 25.80
N ARG A 151 -24.75 -8.25 25.18
CA ARG A 151 -25.84 -7.33 24.81
C ARG A 151 -26.43 -6.61 26.02
N GLN A 152 -26.66 -7.29 27.14
CA GLN A 152 -27.20 -6.69 28.35
C GLN A 152 -26.26 -5.64 28.94
N VAL A 153 -24.94 -5.89 28.96
CA VAL A 153 -23.97 -4.91 29.45
C VAL A 153 -23.77 -3.75 28.47
N ASN A 154 -23.76 -4.01 27.17
CA ASN A 154 -23.73 -2.96 26.16
C ASN A 154 -24.98 -2.06 26.26
N PHE A 155 -26.16 -2.67 26.41
CA PHE A 155 -27.41 -1.97 26.67
C PHE A 155 -27.35 -1.18 27.99
N TYR A 156 -26.80 -1.74 29.08
CA TYR A 156 -26.59 -1.03 30.34
C TYR A 156 -25.69 0.21 30.16
N PHE A 157 -24.60 0.11 29.40
CA PHE A 157 -23.75 1.27 29.08
C PHE A 157 -24.49 2.35 28.28
N ILE A 158 -25.32 1.94 27.33
CA ILE A 158 -26.18 2.83 26.54
C ILE A 158 -27.27 3.47 27.42
N SER A 159 -27.87 2.72 28.34
CA SER A 159 -28.95 3.16 29.24
C SER A 159 -28.46 3.98 30.45
N MET A 160 -27.24 3.76 30.94
CA MET A 160 -26.62 4.55 32.03
C MET A 160 -26.32 6.01 31.63
N LYS A 161 -26.64 6.38 30.38
CA LYS A 161 -26.86 7.74 29.90
C LYS A 161 -27.91 8.53 30.72
N LEU A 162 -28.77 7.86 31.49
CA LEU A 162 -29.84 8.48 32.30
C LEU A 162 -29.54 8.67 33.80
N VAL A 163 -28.54 7.99 34.40
CA VAL A 163 -28.49 7.86 35.89
C VAL A 163 -27.25 8.43 36.58
N ILE A 164 -26.22 8.91 35.86
CA ILE A 164 -25.05 9.50 36.55
C ILE A 164 -25.24 11.02 36.77
N SER A 165 -25.86 11.35 37.89
CA SER A 165 -25.93 12.66 38.55
C SER A 165 -24.60 13.08 39.20
N ASN A 166 -23.48 12.95 38.48
CA ASN A 166 -22.17 13.49 38.89
C ASN A 166 -21.63 14.46 37.83
N PRO A 167 -21.67 15.78 38.04
CA PRO A 167 -21.35 16.78 37.03
C PRO A 167 -19.83 16.98 36.76
N LYS A 168 -18.94 16.17 37.34
CA LYS A 168 -17.48 16.33 37.20
C LYS A 168 -16.78 15.34 36.26
N ILE A 169 -17.48 14.34 35.73
CA ILE A 169 -16.88 13.43 34.75
C ILE A 169 -17.34 13.88 33.36
N SER A 170 -16.42 14.50 32.62
CA SER A 170 -16.59 14.97 31.24
C SER A 170 -16.74 13.80 30.26
N TYR A 171 -17.81 13.02 30.40
CA TYR A 171 -18.39 12.17 29.34
C TYR A 171 -19.45 12.94 28.55
N ARG A 172 -19.93 14.08 29.07
CA ARG A 172 -21.08 14.82 28.52
C ARG A 172 -20.84 15.50 27.17
N SER A 173 -19.60 15.88 26.83
CA SER A 173 -19.35 16.66 25.60
C SER A 173 -19.27 15.81 24.33
N CYS A 174 -18.82 14.56 24.40
CA CYS A 174 -18.80 13.63 23.25
C CYS A 174 -20.12 12.89 23.04
N CYS A 175 -20.91 12.69 24.10
CA CYS A 175 -22.15 11.91 24.11
C CYS A 175 -23.41 12.64 23.60
N MET A 176 -23.35 13.96 23.36
CA MET A 176 -24.53 14.76 22.97
C MET A 176 -24.72 14.87 21.45
N LYS A 177 -23.66 14.68 20.65
CA LYS A 177 -23.71 14.76 19.16
C LYS A 177 -23.65 13.41 18.45
N THR A 178 -23.39 12.33 19.18
CA THR A 178 -23.40 10.95 18.68
C THR A 178 -24.21 10.12 19.67
N ASN A 179 -25.01 9.16 19.21
CA ASN A 179 -25.97 8.38 19.99
C ASN A 179 -25.35 7.47 21.09
N GLY A 180 -24.61 8.03 22.05
CA GLY A 180 -23.85 7.25 23.04
C GLY A 180 -22.60 6.63 22.43
N LEU A 181 -21.49 6.63 23.16
CA LEU A 181 -20.24 6.02 22.69
C LEU A 181 -20.35 4.50 22.80
N ASN A 182 -20.59 3.81 21.69
CA ASN A 182 -20.46 2.36 21.55
C ASN A 182 -18.95 2.00 21.48
N LEU A 183 -18.52 0.86 22.03
CA LEU A 183 -17.17 0.30 21.90
C LEU A 183 -16.66 0.31 20.44
N ASN A 184 -17.56 0.20 19.46
CA ASN A 184 -17.27 0.41 18.04
C ASN A 184 -16.60 1.77 17.77
N TYR A 185 -17.17 2.87 18.26
CA TYR A 185 -16.59 4.22 18.10
C TYR A 185 -15.20 4.33 18.72
N PHE A 186 -15.00 3.72 19.91
CA PHE A 186 -13.69 3.70 20.56
C PHE A 186 -12.62 3.05 19.68
N LEU A 187 -12.94 1.91 19.05
CA LEU A 187 -12.01 1.21 18.16
C LEU A 187 -11.68 2.02 16.90
N LEU A 188 -12.54 2.96 16.48
CA LEU A 188 -12.29 3.85 15.34
C LEU A 188 -11.38 5.05 15.67
N LEU A 189 -11.20 5.40 16.95
CA LEU A 189 -10.45 6.58 17.35
C LEU A 189 -8.99 6.58 16.87
N PRO A 190 -8.19 5.50 17.00
CA PRO A 190 -6.78 5.51 16.63
C PRO A 190 -6.54 5.76 15.13
N MET A 191 -7.26 5.07 14.26
CA MET A 191 -7.17 5.28 12.81
C MET A 191 -7.61 6.69 12.43
N SER A 192 -8.66 7.22 13.08
CA SER A 192 -9.09 8.60 12.86
C SER A 192 -8.05 9.62 13.32
N ARG A 193 -7.28 9.33 14.38
CA ARG A 193 -6.25 10.26 14.87
C ARG A 193 -5.00 10.25 14.01
N ILE A 194 -4.45 9.07 13.70
CA ILE A 194 -3.19 8.96 12.97
C ILE A 194 -3.28 9.59 11.57
N THR A 195 -4.44 9.45 10.91
CA THR A 195 -4.72 10.04 9.59
C THR A 195 -4.95 11.55 9.62
N ARG A 196 -5.27 12.14 10.78
CA ARG A 196 -5.43 13.60 10.93
C ARG A 196 -4.10 14.34 11.11
N TYR A 197 -3.07 13.70 11.65
CA TYR A 197 -1.79 14.40 11.88
C TYR A 197 -1.19 14.97 10.59
N PRO A 198 -1.10 14.24 9.45
CA PRO A 198 -0.63 14.83 8.20
C PRO A 198 -1.40 16.09 7.80
N LEU A 199 -2.72 16.08 7.91
CA LEU A 199 -3.59 17.22 7.54
C LEU A 199 -3.35 18.46 8.42
N ILE A 200 -3.09 18.25 9.72
CA ILE A 200 -2.78 19.34 10.65
C ILE A 200 -1.39 19.90 10.35
N PHE A 201 -0.41 19.02 10.13
CA PHE A 201 0.96 19.42 9.80
C PHE A 201 1.06 20.12 8.45
N GLU A 202 0.28 19.72 7.46
CA GLU A 202 0.18 20.43 6.18
C GLU A 202 -0.25 21.88 6.38
N LYS A 203 -1.25 22.14 7.24
CA LYS A 203 -1.68 23.50 7.58
C LYS A 203 -0.59 24.28 8.32
N LEU A 204 0.06 23.65 9.30
CA LEU A 204 1.16 24.26 10.06
C LEU A 204 2.31 24.67 9.15
N VAL A 205 2.72 23.80 8.21
CA VAL A 205 3.76 24.10 7.21
C VAL A 205 3.33 25.25 6.29
N LYS A 206 2.10 25.22 5.77
CA LYS A 206 1.58 26.28 4.89
C LYS A 206 1.52 27.66 5.57
N CYS A 207 1.23 27.69 6.86
CA CYS A 207 1.16 28.94 7.63
C CYS A 207 2.50 29.37 8.23
N THR A 208 3.59 28.60 8.12
CA THR A 208 4.90 28.95 8.67
C THR A 208 5.79 29.58 7.59
N SER A 209 6.49 30.68 7.89
CA SER A 209 7.41 31.35 6.94
C SER A 209 8.53 30.41 6.46
N LEU A 210 8.99 30.58 5.22
CA LEU A 210 10.12 29.82 4.65
C LEU A 210 11.41 29.98 5.46
N ASP A 211 11.62 31.17 6.05
CA ASP A 211 12.82 31.50 6.82
C ASP A 211 12.70 31.13 8.32
N ASP A 212 11.57 30.58 8.76
CA ASP A 212 11.38 30.19 10.17
C ASP A 212 12.19 28.91 10.48
N PRO A 213 13.07 28.92 11.49
CA PRO A 213 13.88 27.75 11.84
C PRO A 213 13.05 26.50 12.20
N LYS A 214 11.79 26.68 12.65
CA LYS A 214 10.89 25.57 13.01
C LYS A 214 10.28 24.88 11.79
N ARG A 215 10.25 25.55 10.63
CA ARG A 215 9.62 25.03 9.42
C ARG A 215 10.22 23.70 8.97
N LYS A 216 11.56 23.58 9.03
CA LYS A 216 12.28 22.36 8.64
C LYS A 216 11.80 21.12 9.39
N ASN A 217 11.58 21.23 10.70
CA ASN A 217 11.11 20.10 11.50
C ASN A 217 9.60 19.86 11.31
N LEU A 218 8.80 20.89 11.02
CA LEU A 218 7.39 20.71 10.62
C LEU A 218 7.28 19.93 9.30
N GLU A 219 8.08 20.28 8.29
CA GLU A 219 8.12 19.57 7.00
C GLU A 219 8.59 18.12 7.16
N LYS A 220 9.66 17.90 7.94
CA LYS A 220 10.15 16.55 8.23
C LYS A 220 9.10 15.70 8.97
N ALA A 221 8.43 16.27 9.97
CA ALA A 221 7.35 15.60 10.67
C ALA A 221 6.18 15.28 9.73
N HIS A 222 5.78 16.22 8.87
CA HIS A 222 4.71 16.03 7.90
C HIS A 222 4.99 14.84 6.96
N GLU A 223 6.18 14.78 6.36
CA GLU A 223 6.54 13.67 5.46
C GLU A 223 6.64 12.34 6.21
N SER A 224 7.19 12.35 7.43
CA SER A 224 7.27 11.13 8.24
C SER A 224 5.89 10.60 8.64
N LEU A 225 4.94 11.49 8.96
CA LEU A 225 3.55 11.13 9.26
C LEU A 225 2.80 10.61 8.04
N LYS A 226 3.04 11.19 6.84
CA LYS A 226 2.49 10.65 5.58
C LYS A 226 3.04 9.25 5.30
N SER A 227 4.35 9.07 5.46
CA SER A 227 4.99 7.76 5.30
C SER A 227 4.43 6.73 6.28
N LEU A 228 4.18 7.12 7.54
CA LEU A 228 3.58 6.23 8.53
C LEU A 228 2.14 5.84 8.17
N CYS A 229 1.33 6.78 7.68
CA CYS A 229 -0.02 6.47 7.19
C CYS A 229 0.01 5.52 5.97
N ALA A 230 0.97 5.69 5.07
CA ALA A 230 1.18 4.77 3.96
C ALA A 230 1.60 3.38 4.46
N GLU A 231 2.55 3.30 5.40
CA GLU A 231 2.97 2.03 6.04
C GLU A 231 1.78 1.29 6.66
N ILE A 232 0.91 1.99 7.40
CA ILE A 232 -0.31 1.40 7.98
C ILE A 232 -1.21 0.80 6.89
N ASN A 233 -1.46 1.56 5.82
CA ASN A 233 -2.28 1.11 4.70
C ASN A 233 -1.67 -0.11 4.01
N ASP A 234 -0.36 -0.11 3.79
CA ASP A 234 0.35 -1.21 3.13
C ASP A 234 0.30 -2.50 3.96
N VAL A 235 0.46 -2.40 5.29
CA VAL A 235 0.32 -3.55 6.20
C VAL A 235 -1.11 -4.09 6.20
N ILE A 236 -2.13 -3.22 6.22
CA ILE A 236 -3.55 -3.64 6.12
C ILE A 236 -3.77 -4.40 4.80
N ASN A 237 -3.36 -3.82 3.68
CA ASN A 237 -3.51 -4.44 2.36
C ASN A 237 -2.74 -5.77 2.27
N ALA A 238 -1.55 -5.87 2.85
CA ALA A 238 -0.77 -7.11 2.89
C ALA A 238 -1.46 -8.21 3.73
N MET A 239 -2.08 -7.85 4.85
CA MET A 239 -2.85 -8.78 5.67
C MET A 239 -4.12 -9.27 4.97
N ASP A 240 -4.86 -8.36 4.31
CA ASP A 240 -6.04 -8.71 3.53
C ASP A 240 -5.69 -9.61 2.34
N ASN A 241 -4.62 -9.27 1.62
CA ASN A 241 -4.09 -10.11 0.55
C ASN A 241 -3.69 -11.50 1.07
N SER A 242 -2.96 -11.57 2.20
CA SER A 242 -2.57 -12.85 2.80
C SER A 242 -3.79 -13.70 3.16
N SER A 243 -4.84 -13.09 3.70
CA SER A 243 -6.10 -13.76 4.02
C SER A 243 -6.77 -14.32 2.76
N MET A 244 -6.77 -13.57 1.66
CA MET A 244 -7.30 -14.03 0.37
C MET A 244 -6.46 -15.15 -0.26
N LEU A 245 -5.13 -15.14 -0.09
CA LEU A 245 -4.26 -16.23 -0.57
C LEU A 245 -4.43 -17.51 0.24
N ILE A 246 -4.63 -17.40 1.56
CA ILE A 246 -4.97 -18.54 2.41
C ILE A 246 -6.33 -19.11 1.99
N TRP A 247 -7.31 -18.24 1.76
CA TRP A 247 -8.61 -18.63 1.23
C TRP A 247 -8.46 -19.40 -0.08
N ALA A 248 -7.67 -18.87 -1.04
CA ALA A 248 -7.42 -19.52 -2.33
C ALA A 248 -6.75 -20.89 -2.17
N GLN A 249 -5.80 -21.03 -1.25
CA GLN A 249 -5.14 -22.31 -0.96
C GLN A 249 -6.11 -23.37 -0.42
N GLN A 250 -7.11 -22.95 0.35
CA GLN A 250 -8.08 -23.85 1.00
C GLN A 250 -9.28 -24.19 0.12
N HIS A 251 -9.66 -23.32 -0.80
CA HIS A 251 -10.92 -23.42 -1.56
C HIS A 251 -10.74 -23.70 -3.05
N ILE A 252 -9.50 -23.70 -3.56
CA ILE A 252 -9.20 -23.98 -4.98
C ILE A 252 -8.43 -25.29 -5.09
N HIS A 253 -9.06 -26.30 -5.67
CA HIS A 253 -8.44 -27.59 -5.98
C HIS A 253 -7.63 -27.50 -7.27
N CYS A 254 -6.31 -27.71 -7.16
CA CYS A 254 -5.33 -27.52 -8.22
C CYS A 254 -4.50 -28.77 -8.51
N ASP A 255 -5.08 -29.97 -8.41
CA ASP A 255 -4.36 -31.26 -8.49
C ASP A 255 -3.54 -31.45 -9.77
N ALA A 256 -3.96 -30.81 -10.86
CA ALA A 256 -3.27 -30.87 -12.14
C ALA A 256 -1.92 -30.10 -12.16
N ILE A 257 -1.70 -29.16 -11.24
CA ILE A 257 -0.45 -28.38 -11.18
C ILE A 257 0.57 -29.16 -10.35
N GLN A 258 1.69 -29.51 -10.98
CA GLN A 258 2.80 -30.21 -10.34
C GLN A 258 4.10 -29.42 -10.54
N PRO A 259 4.84 -29.06 -9.47
CA PRO A 259 4.50 -29.28 -8.06
C PRO A 259 3.28 -28.43 -7.63
N PRO A 260 2.60 -28.80 -6.52
CA PRO A 260 1.43 -28.07 -6.05
C PRO A 260 1.71 -26.58 -5.86
N ILE A 261 0.81 -25.73 -6.33
CA ILE A 261 0.91 -24.29 -6.18
C ILE A 261 0.73 -23.89 -4.71
N VAL A 262 1.67 -23.08 -4.21
CA VAL A 262 1.55 -22.40 -2.92
C VAL A 262 1.15 -20.96 -3.19
N PHE A 263 -0.10 -20.60 -2.89
CA PHE A 263 -0.60 -19.24 -3.14
C PHE A 263 0.11 -18.19 -2.28
N LEU A 264 0.36 -18.50 -1.01
CA LEU A 264 1.10 -17.67 -0.07
C LEU A 264 2.63 -17.82 -0.28
N SER A 265 3.10 -17.60 -1.51
CA SER A 265 4.51 -17.62 -1.86
C SER A 265 4.89 -16.39 -2.69
N SER A 266 6.19 -16.12 -2.79
CA SER A 266 6.68 -15.19 -3.82
C SER A 266 6.48 -15.78 -5.20
N THR A 267 6.24 -14.92 -6.18
CA THR A 267 6.23 -15.27 -7.59
C THR A 267 7.66 -15.48 -8.09
N ARG A 268 7.80 -15.99 -9.31
CA ARG A 268 9.11 -16.18 -9.93
C ARG A 268 9.82 -14.86 -10.28
N LYS A 269 9.08 -13.85 -10.73
CA LYS A 269 9.65 -12.62 -11.33
C LYS A 269 9.15 -11.30 -10.73
N VAL A 270 8.11 -11.26 -9.92
CA VAL A 270 7.44 -9.99 -9.53
C VAL A 270 7.13 -9.92 -8.03
N GLY A 271 8.02 -10.48 -7.21
CA GLY A 271 7.92 -10.39 -5.75
C GLY A 271 6.76 -11.21 -5.15
N PRO A 272 6.24 -10.85 -3.96
CA PRO A 272 5.14 -11.55 -3.29
C PRO A 272 3.89 -11.68 -4.18
N ARG A 273 3.20 -12.82 -4.15
CA ARG A 273 1.95 -12.98 -4.89
C ARG A 273 0.85 -12.09 -4.30
N CYS A 274 0.05 -11.49 -5.16
CA CYS A 274 -1.13 -10.70 -4.77
C CYS A 274 -2.33 -11.07 -5.64
N LEU A 275 -3.51 -11.22 -5.01
CA LEU A 275 -4.78 -11.30 -5.74
C LEU A 275 -5.21 -9.88 -6.11
N LEU A 276 -5.28 -9.59 -7.41
CA LEU A 276 -5.61 -8.26 -7.94
C LEU A 276 -7.11 -8.11 -8.21
N HIS A 277 -7.74 -9.15 -8.76
CA HIS A 277 -9.17 -9.13 -9.04
C HIS A 277 -9.76 -10.54 -9.10
N SER A 278 -11.06 -10.66 -8.82
CA SER A 278 -11.79 -11.92 -8.95
C SER A 278 -13.27 -11.71 -9.26
N GLY A 279 -13.89 -12.66 -9.95
CA GLY A 279 -15.33 -12.61 -10.26
C GLY A 279 -15.79 -13.72 -11.19
N ALA A 280 -17.11 -13.89 -11.29
CA ALA A 280 -17.73 -14.87 -12.17
C ALA A 280 -17.80 -14.35 -13.61
N LEU A 281 -17.47 -15.21 -14.56
CA LEU A 281 -17.51 -14.98 -16.01
C LEU A 281 -18.17 -16.19 -16.69
N GLN A 282 -18.66 -16.02 -17.91
CA GLN A 282 -19.15 -17.13 -18.72
C GLN A 282 -18.23 -17.36 -19.91
N LYS A 283 -17.90 -18.62 -20.22
CA LYS A 283 -17.23 -18.94 -21.47
C LYS A 283 -18.22 -18.76 -22.62
N GLN A 284 -17.91 -17.90 -23.60
CA GLN A 284 -18.87 -17.53 -24.66
C GLN A 284 -19.31 -18.75 -25.50
N LEU A 285 -18.41 -19.69 -25.76
CA LEU A 285 -18.67 -20.84 -26.64
C LEU A 285 -19.80 -21.76 -26.15
N ASN A 286 -19.91 -21.99 -24.84
CA ASN A 286 -20.83 -22.98 -24.27
C ASN A 286 -21.58 -22.49 -23.03
N GLY A 287 -21.47 -21.20 -22.70
CA GLY A 287 -22.12 -20.59 -21.54
C GLY A 287 -21.60 -21.08 -20.18
N LYS A 288 -20.53 -21.89 -20.13
CA LYS A 288 -20.04 -22.45 -18.87
C LYS A 288 -19.62 -21.34 -17.91
N THR A 289 -20.19 -21.35 -16.71
CA THR A 289 -19.77 -20.45 -15.63
C THR A 289 -18.37 -20.80 -15.15
N LEU A 290 -17.51 -19.79 -15.14
CA LEU A 290 -16.15 -19.83 -14.64
C LEU A 290 -16.00 -18.78 -13.54
N VAL A 291 -15.08 -19.03 -12.61
CA VAL A 291 -14.61 -18.00 -11.68
C VAL A 291 -13.18 -17.66 -12.06
N ALA A 292 -12.96 -16.39 -12.40
CA ALA A 292 -11.65 -15.88 -12.75
C ALA A 292 -10.99 -15.26 -11.52
N LEU A 293 -9.70 -15.56 -11.31
CA LEU A 293 -8.86 -14.97 -10.28
C LEU A 293 -7.58 -14.44 -10.95
N LEU A 294 -7.43 -13.13 -10.97
CA LEU A 294 -6.27 -12.44 -11.51
C LEU A 294 -5.27 -12.17 -10.39
N PHE A 295 -4.10 -12.79 -10.49
CA PHE A 295 -2.95 -12.52 -9.63
C PHE A 295 -1.95 -11.61 -10.36
N ASN A 296 -0.94 -11.13 -9.65
CA ASN A 296 0.14 -10.33 -10.24
C ASN A 296 1.09 -11.10 -11.16
N ASP A 297 1.05 -12.43 -11.18
CA ASP A 297 1.88 -13.28 -12.05
C ASP A 297 1.09 -14.13 -13.06
N PHE A 298 -0.19 -14.43 -12.79
CA PHE A 298 -1.05 -15.18 -13.72
C PHE A 298 -2.54 -14.87 -13.58
N LEU A 299 -3.32 -15.22 -14.61
CA LEU A 299 -4.77 -15.34 -14.55
C LEU A 299 -5.19 -16.81 -14.41
N MET A 300 -5.92 -17.14 -13.36
CA MET A 300 -6.46 -18.48 -13.11
C MET A 300 -7.96 -18.52 -13.42
N LEU A 301 -8.37 -19.53 -14.16
CA LEU A 301 -9.77 -19.84 -14.41
C LEU A 301 -10.14 -21.11 -13.66
N THR A 302 -11.25 -21.07 -12.96
CA THR A 302 -11.78 -22.20 -12.19
C THR A 302 -13.25 -22.42 -12.53
N THR A 303 -13.77 -23.57 -12.11
CA THR A 303 -15.18 -23.91 -12.19
C THR A 303 -15.71 -24.10 -10.77
N PRO A 304 -16.83 -23.48 -10.41
CA PRO A 304 -17.40 -23.68 -9.09
C PRO A 304 -17.96 -25.11 -8.98
N LEU A 305 -17.82 -25.73 -7.80
CA LEU A 305 -18.42 -27.03 -7.52
C LEU A 305 -19.95 -26.91 -7.49
N ASP A 306 -20.45 -25.90 -6.79
CA ASP A 306 -21.86 -25.57 -6.73
C ASP A 306 -22.21 -24.47 -7.75
N PRO A 307 -23.37 -24.54 -8.43
CA PRO A 307 -23.78 -23.52 -9.38
C PRO A 307 -23.89 -22.13 -8.73
N ILE A 308 -23.37 -21.11 -9.42
CA ILE A 308 -23.53 -19.71 -9.02
C ILE A 308 -24.86 -19.20 -9.59
N GLU A 309 -25.82 -18.91 -8.70
CA GLU A 309 -27.16 -18.45 -9.10
C GLU A 309 -27.16 -17.04 -9.70
N GLN A 310 -26.43 -16.10 -9.09
CA GLN A 310 -26.39 -14.69 -9.50
C GLN A 310 -24.96 -14.24 -9.80
N LEU A 311 -24.57 -14.26 -11.09
CA LEU A 311 -23.21 -13.88 -11.50
C LEU A 311 -22.86 -12.42 -11.19
N GLU A 312 -23.82 -11.50 -11.22
CA GLU A 312 -23.57 -10.06 -10.98
C GLU A 312 -23.23 -9.75 -9.53
N GLU A 313 -23.83 -10.49 -8.60
CA GLU A 313 -23.67 -10.31 -7.15
C GLU A 313 -22.53 -11.17 -6.59
N PHE A 314 -22.04 -12.15 -7.36
CA PHE A 314 -20.98 -13.05 -6.94
C PHE A 314 -19.69 -12.29 -6.61
N ARG A 315 -19.29 -12.35 -5.33
CA ARG A 315 -18.03 -11.81 -4.82
C ARG A 315 -17.32 -12.87 -3.98
N ILE A 316 -16.02 -12.97 -4.19
CA ILE A 316 -15.16 -13.78 -3.32
C ILE A 316 -14.69 -12.88 -2.17
N SER A 317 -14.76 -13.42 -0.96
CA SER A 317 -14.24 -12.81 0.25
C SER A 317 -13.51 -13.87 1.08
N LYS A 318 -12.76 -13.43 2.09
CA LYS A 318 -12.05 -14.32 3.04
C LYS A 318 -12.96 -15.31 3.79
N VAL A 319 -14.29 -15.06 3.81
CA VAL A 319 -15.29 -15.91 4.47
C VAL A 319 -16.16 -16.70 3.49
N SER A 320 -15.93 -16.58 2.18
CA SER A 320 -16.74 -17.28 1.18
C SER A 320 -16.50 -18.79 1.26
N GLU A 321 -17.56 -19.59 1.33
CA GLU A 321 -17.44 -21.06 1.43
C GLU A 321 -17.37 -21.76 0.07
N VAL A 322 -17.40 -21.01 -1.03
CA VAL A 322 -17.40 -21.55 -2.39
C VAL A 322 -16.16 -22.39 -2.67
N GLN A 323 -16.37 -23.62 -3.14
CA GLN A 323 -15.32 -24.51 -3.57
C GLN A 323 -15.13 -24.41 -5.08
N LEU A 324 -13.87 -24.36 -5.52
CA LEU A 324 -13.49 -24.17 -6.92
C LEU A 324 -12.57 -25.31 -7.37
N ASN A 325 -12.75 -25.76 -8.61
CA ASN A 325 -11.84 -26.68 -9.29
C ASN A 325 -11.10 -25.95 -10.41
N LEU A 326 -9.79 -26.18 -10.53
CA LEU A 326 -9.00 -25.64 -11.63
C LEU A 326 -9.61 -26.02 -12.99
N TYR A 327 -9.85 -25.03 -13.85
CA TYR A 327 -10.39 -25.29 -15.19
C TYR A 327 -9.29 -25.76 -16.16
N LYS A 328 -8.19 -25.00 -16.21
CA LYS A 328 -7.00 -25.23 -17.05
C LYS A 328 -5.78 -24.61 -16.38
N MET A 329 -4.59 -24.89 -16.91
CA MET A 329 -3.35 -24.28 -16.42
C MET A 329 -3.46 -22.75 -16.39
N PRO A 330 -3.06 -22.10 -15.28
CA PRO A 330 -3.10 -20.64 -15.18
C PRO A 330 -2.28 -19.94 -16.25
N LEU A 331 -2.83 -18.85 -16.79
CA LEU A 331 -2.28 -18.07 -17.88
C LEU A 331 -1.25 -17.09 -17.33
N LEU A 332 0.04 -17.33 -17.58
CA LEU A 332 1.11 -16.43 -17.15
C LEU A 332 0.96 -15.05 -17.79
N LEU A 333 1.10 -13.99 -16.99
CA LEU A 333 0.98 -12.62 -17.50
C LEU A 333 2.12 -12.21 -18.43
N GLU A 334 3.26 -12.92 -18.38
CA GLU A 334 4.41 -12.69 -19.25
C GLU A 334 4.05 -12.65 -20.73
N ASN A 335 3.22 -13.62 -21.15
CA ASN A 335 2.80 -13.80 -22.54
C ASN A 335 1.30 -13.59 -22.73
N ALA A 336 0.63 -13.00 -21.73
CA ALA A 336 -0.80 -12.74 -21.81
C ALA A 336 -1.11 -11.47 -22.60
N GLY A 337 -2.28 -11.47 -23.24
CA GLY A 337 -2.89 -10.31 -23.87
C GLY A 337 -4.40 -10.39 -23.78
N VAL A 338 -5.04 -9.23 -23.98
CA VAL A 338 -6.49 -9.09 -23.99
C VAL A 338 -6.89 -8.39 -25.27
N SER A 339 -7.95 -8.88 -25.91
CA SER A 339 -8.50 -8.35 -27.15
C SER A 339 -10.01 -8.22 -27.07
N GLN A 340 -10.56 -7.22 -27.76
CA GLN A 340 -11.98 -7.12 -28.03
C GLN A 340 -12.15 -6.88 -29.53
N THR A 341 -12.74 -7.84 -30.24
CA THR A 341 -13.00 -7.70 -31.68
C THR A 341 -14.41 -7.17 -31.94
N LYS A 342 -14.65 -6.60 -33.12
CA LYS A 342 -15.95 -6.03 -33.49
C LYS A 342 -17.08 -7.06 -33.62
N GLU A 343 -16.72 -8.34 -33.75
CA GLU A 343 -17.67 -9.45 -33.86
C GLU A 343 -18.23 -9.89 -32.49
N MET A 344 -17.56 -9.48 -31.41
CA MET A 344 -17.93 -9.83 -30.05
C MET A 344 -19.01 -8.91 -29.50
N ASP A 345 -19.85 -9.45 -28.60
CA ASP A 345 -20.84 -8.63 -27.92
C ASP A 345 -20.19 -7.62 -26.95
N ASP A 346 -20.95 -6.63 -26.51
CA ASP A 346 -20.46 -5.56 -25.63
C ASP A 346 -19.99 -6.03 -24.24
N CYS A 347 -20.28 -7.28 -23.87
CA CYS A 347 -19.92 -7.88 -22.59
C CYS A 347 -18.79 -8.91 -22.72
N SER A 348 -18.32 -9.20 -23.93
CA SER A 348 -17.32 -10.23 -24.19
C SER A 348 -15.93 -9.62 -24.40
N PHE A 349 -14.91 -10.37 -24.00
CA PHE A 349 -13.50 -10.07 -24.22
C PHE A 349 -12.73 -11.39 -24.34
N GLU A 350 -11.63 -11.37 -25.10
CA GLU A 350 -10.78 -12.53 -25.32
C GLU A 350 -9.50 -12.38 -24.51
N VAL A 351 -9.10 -13.43 -23.81
CA VAL A 351 -7.80 -13.52 -23.15
C VAL A 351 -7.00 -14.59 -23.87
N HIS A 352 -5.80 -14.22 -24.30
CA HIS A 352 -4.86 -15.12 -24.96
C HIS A 352 -3.52 -15.14 -24.23
N ALA A 353 -2.86 -16.31 -24.22
CA ALA A 353 -1.49 -16.46 -23.76
C ALA A 353 -0.79 -17.59 -24.53
N GLY A 354 0.20 -17.23 -25.35
CA GLY A 354 0.81 -18.16 -26.30
C GLY A 354 -0.25 -18.78 -27.23
N GLU A 355 -0.28 -20.11 -27.32
CA GLU A 355 -1.23 -20.87 -28.15
C GLU A 355 -2.64 -20.98 -27.52
N PHE A 356 -2.81 -20.57 -26.27
CA PHE A 356 -4.11 -20.64 -25.61
C PHE A 356 -4.91 -19.36 -25.84
N SER A 357 -6.16 -19.48 -26.28
CA SER A 357 -7.14 -18.40 -26.27
C SER A 357 -8.49 -18.84 -25.70
N VAL A 358 -9.14 -17.94 -24.96
CA VAL A 358 -10.50 -18.11 -24.47
C VAL A 358 -11.29 -16.81 -24.54
N VAL A 359 -12.50 -16.91 -25.08
CA VAL A 359 -13.46 -15.81 -25.09
C VAL A 359 -14.38 -15.91 -23.89
N LEU A 360 -14.37 -14.85 -23.07
CA LEU A 360 -15.10 -14.73 -21.81
C LEU A 360 -16.15 -13.62 -21.92
N ARG A 361 -17.30 -13.84 -21.31
CA ARG A 361 -18.43 -12.92 -21.24
C ARG A 361 -18.62 -12.49 -19.80
N ALA A 362 -18.48 -11.19 -19.55
CA ALA A 362 -18.74 -10.60 -18.25
C ALA A 362 -20.25 -10.45 -18.02
N PRO A 363 -20.69 -10.26 -16.76
CA PRO A 363 -22.11 -10.09 -16.46
C PRO A 363 -22.74 -8.86 -17.14
N ASN A 364 -21.96 -7.79 -17.28
CA ASN A 364 -22.39 -6.56 -17.97
C ASN A 364 -21.20 -5.80 -18.57
N ARG A 365 -21.52 -4.78 -19.39
CA ARG A 365 -20.54 -3.94 -20.10
C ARG A 365 -19.50 -3.31 -19.18
N ASN A 366 -19.92 -2.86 -17.98
CA ASN A 366 -19.04 -2.22 -17.01
C ASN A 366 -18.06 -3.22 -16.41
N ALA A 367 -18.54 -4.40 -16.02
CA ALA A 367 -17.70 -5.49 -15.56
C ALA A 367 -16.66 -5.88 -16.63
N ARG A 368 -17.06 -5.95 -17.91
CA ARG A 368 -16.11 -6.20 -19.01
C ARG A 368 -15.04 -5.11 -19.11
N VAL A 369 -15.40 -3.82 -19.12
CA VAL A 369 -14.39 -2.72 -19.12
C VAL A 369 -13.42 -2.89 -17.96
N PHE A 370 -13.96 -3.16 -16.78
CA PHE A 370 -13.17 -3.29 -15.56
C PHE A 370 -12.20 -4.47 -15.65
N TRP A 371 -12.65 -5.65 -16.10
CA TRP A 371 -11.80 -6.82 -16.30
C TRP A 371 -10.65 -6.56 -17.27
N VAL A 372 -10.96 -5.99 -18.45
CA VAL A 372 -9.94 -5.64 -19.46
C VAL A 372 -8.91 -4.69 -18.84
N ALA A 373 -9.36 -3.61 -18.19
CA ALA A 373 -8.47 -2.64 -17.56
C ALA A 373 -7.61 -3.24 -16.44
N GLN A 374 -8.15 -4.14 -15.62
CA GLN A 374 -7.39 -4.81 -14.56
C GLN A 374 -6.32 -5.75 -15.13
N ILE A 375 -6.65 -6.53 -16.16
CA ILE A 375 -5.69 -7.46 -16.78
C ILE A 375 -4.59 -6.69 -17.51
N GLU A 376 -4.93 -5.66 -18.30
CA GLU A 376 -3.94 -4.81 -18.98
C GLU A 376 -3.00 -4.11 -17.99
N LYS A 377 -3.56 -3.59 -16.89
CA LYS A 377 -2.78 -2.99 -15.80
C LYS A 377 -1.82 -4.02 -15.19
N ALA A 378 -2.31 -5.21 -14.86
CA ALA A 378 -1.49 -6.28 -14.27
C ALA A 378 -0.35 -6.72 -15.20
N ILE A 379 -0.62 -6.88 -16.51
CA ILE A 379 0.41 -7.19 -17.51
C ILE A 379 1.47 -6.09 -17.58
N THR A 380 1.04 -4.82 -17.57
CA THR A 380 1.96 -3.67 -17.60
C THR A 380 2.85 -3.62 -16.37
N GLU A 381 2.26 -3.80 -15.18
CA GLU A 381 2.99 -3.84 -13.91
C GLU A 381 3.95 -5.03 -13.85
N TYR A 382 3.54 -6.21 -14.32
CA TYR A 382 4.41 -7.39 -14.41
C TYR A 382 5.65 -7.10 -15.24
N ARG A 383 5.49 -6.53 -16.44
CA ARG A 383 6.60 -6.18 -17.32
C ARG A 383 7.56 -5.19 -16.66
N ASN A 384 7.03 -4.12 -16.06
CA ASN A 384 7.85 -3.10 -15.39
C ASN A 384 8.69 -3.68 -14.24
N GLN A 385 8.11 -4.56 -13.42
CA GLN A 385 8.81 -5.18 -12.29
C GLN A 385 9.84 -6.22 -12.75
N SER A 386 9.52 -7.01 -13.78
CA SER A 386 10.45 -8.02 -14.31
C SER A 386 11.75 -7.40 -14.86
N LEU A 387 11.66 -6.25 -15.53
CA LEU A 387 12.83 -5.51 -16.05
C LEU A 387 13.74 -4.96 -14.95
N THR A 388 13.17 -4.62 -13.80
CA THR A 388 13.94 -4.06 -12.66
C THR A 388 14.81 -5.13 -11.99
N LEU A 389 14.41 -6.40 -12.04
CA LEU A 389 15.18 -7.52 -11.48
C LEU A 389 16.32 -8.00 -12.40
N GLU A 390 16.25 -7.73 -13.71
CA GLU A 390 17.27 -8.14 -14.67
C GLU A 390 18.47 -7.18 -14.77
N THR A 391 18.41 -6.00 -14.15
CA THR A 391 19.50 -5.02 -14.15
C THR A 391 20.32 -5.14 -12.87
N PRO A 392 21.48 -5.85 -12.88
CA PRO A 392 22.43 -5.75 -11.79
C PRO A 392 22.95 -4.32 -11.72
N SER A 393 22.76 -3.68 -10.57
CA SER A 393 23.32 -2.36 -10.24
C SER A 393 24.84 -2.44 -10.17
N VAL A 394 25.51 -2.33 -11.34
CA VAL A 394 26.96 -2.15 -11.39
C VAL A 394 27.27 -0.69 -11.11
N ALA A 395 27.43 -0.37 -9.82
CA ALA A 395 28.06 0.86 -9.38
C ALA A 395 29.56 0.61 -9.14
N GLY A 396 30.40 1.17 -10.01
CA GLY A 396 31.84 1.28 -9.80
C GLY A 396 32.67 1.00 -11.06
N ASP A 397 33.47 1.97 -11.48
CA ASP A 397 34.58 1.78 -12.43
C ASP A 397 35.59 0.79 -11.82
N ILE A 398 35.44 -0.51 -12.14
CA ILE A 398 36.38 -1.54 -11.73
C ILE A 398 36.96 -2.20 -12.99
N SER A 399 38.28 -2.11 -13.14
CA SER A 399 39.00 -2.67 -14.29
C SER A 399 38.93 -4.21 -14.28
N GLU A 400 38.37 -4.79 -15.35
CA GLU A 400 38.36 -6.24 -15.63
C GLU A 400 39.80 -6.73 -15.82
N GLN A 401 40.22 -7.73 -15.03
CA GLN A 401 41.59 -8.28 -15.07
C GLN A 401 41.69 -9.59 -15.87
N GLY A 402 40.55 -10.22 -16.20
CA GLY A 402 40.52 -11.46 -16.96
C GLY A 402 39.12 -12.05 -17.01
N ARG A 403 38.98 -13.23 -17.64
CA ARG A 403 37.73 -13.98 -17.72
C ARG A 403 37.94 -15.43 -17.30
N LEU A 404 37.11 -15.90 -16.38
CA LEU A 404 37.00 -17.31 -16.01
C LEU A 404 36.04 -18.01 -16.97
N PHE A 405 36.54 -18.97 -17.73
CA PHE A 405 35.68 -19.87 -18.50
C PHE A 405 35.24 -21.02 -17.59
N VAL A 406 33.93 -21.26 -17.53
CA VAL A 406 33.33 -22.32 -16.71
C VAL A 406 32.54 -23.23 -17.62
N GLU A 407 32.81 -24.52 -17.50
CA GLU A 407 32.09 -25.57 -18.20
C GLU A 407 31.48 -26.54 -17.20
N LEU A 408 30.16 -26.68 -17.27
CA LEU A 408 29.43 -27.63 -16.47
C LEU A 408 29.38 -28.98 -17.19
N VAL A 409 30.22 -29.92 -16.76
CA VAL A 409 30.36 -31.22 -17.45
C VAL A 409 29.16 -32.13 -17.19
N CYS A 410 28.76 -32.33 -15.93
CA CYS A 410 27.61 -33.15 -15.59
C CYS A 410 26.96 -32.72 -14.27
N ILE A 411 25.68 -33.01 -14.09
CA ILE A 411 25.00 -32.95 -12.79
C ILE A 411 24.41 -34.34 -12.51
N ARG A 412 24.72 -34.91 -11.35
CA ARG A 412 24.23 -36.23 -10.94
C ARG A 412 22.92 -36.11 -10.16
N ASN A 413 22.06 -37.13 -10.25
CA ASN A 413 20.79 -37.26 -9.52
C ASN A 413 19.72 -36.18 -9.80
N VAL A 414 19.85 -35.42 -10.90
CA VAL A 414 18.90 -34.36 -11.26
C VAL A 414 17.57 -34.92 -11.76
N ASP A 415 17.58 -36.05 -12.48
CA ASP A 415 16.34 -36.62 -13.04
C ASP A 415 15.33 -37.03 -11.95
N ASN A 416 15.82 -37.52 -10.82
CA ASN A 416 14.98 -37.82 -9.66
C ASN A 416 14.41 -36.54 -9.06
N ALA A 417 15.22 -35.48 -8.94
CA ALA A 417 14.76 -34.19 -8.43
C ALA A 417 13.75 -33.52 -9.38
N LEU A 418 13.98 -33.53 -10.69
CA LEU A 418 13.06 -33.02 -11.71
C LEU A 418 11.71 -33.74 -11.66
N ARG A 419 11.72 -35.08 -11.59
CA ARG A 419 10.50 -35.90 -11.52
C ARG A 419 9.73 -35.70 -10.21
N LEU A 420 10.42 -35.66 -9.07
CA LEU A 420 9.78 -35.51 -7.76
C LEU A 420 9.29 -34.09 -7.49
N LEU A 421 9.97 -33.07 -8.05
CA LEU A 421 9.71 -31.65 -7.76
C LEU A 421 9.01 -30.92 -8.91
N GLY A 422 8.65 -31.62 -9.99
CA GLY A 422 7.84 -31.11 -11.10
C GLY A 422 8.45 -29.93 -11.85
N ALA A 423 9.77 -29.83 -11.89
CA ALA A 423 10.46 -28.73 -12.54
C ALA A 423 10.64 -28.97 -14.04
N GLN A 424 10.49 -27.90 -14.85
CA GLN A 424 10.53 -28.00 -16.32
C GLN A 424 11.93 -27.89 -16.91
N SER A 425 12.81 -27.12 -16.25
CA SER A 425 14.18 -26.94 -16.67
C SER A 425 15.09 -26.69 -15.47
N VAL A 426 16.39 -26.90 -15.70
CA VAL A 426 17.44 -26.66 -14.72
C VAL A 426 18.28 -25.51 -15.23
N PHE A 427 18.65 -24.60 -14.34
CA PHE A 427 19.67 -23.60 -14.65
C PHE A 427 20.70 -23.54 -13.53
N CYS A 428 21.90 -23.15 -13.88
CA CYS A 428 22.99 -22.96 -12.93
C CYS A 428 23.34 -21.48 -12.85
N LYS A 429 23.51 -20.99 -11.64
CA LYS A 429 24.05 -19.67 -11.36
C LYS A 429 25.49 -19.83 -10.91
N PHE A 430 26.39 -19.23 -11.68
CA PHE A 430 27.82 -19.18 -11.41
C PHE A 430 28.14 -17.80 -10.85
N ARG A 431 28.94 -17.75 -9.78
CA ARG A 431 29.31 -16.48 -9.15
C ARG A 431 30.76 -16.50 -8.68
N ILE A 432 31.47 -15.41 -8.92
CA ILE A 432 32.79 -15.14 -8.33
C ILE A 432 32.83 -13.66 -7.91
N GLY A 433 32.93 -13.43 -6.59
CA GLY A 433 32.86 -12.09 -6.01
C GLY A 433 31.59 -11.31 -6.42
N GLN A 434 31.74 -10.33 -7.31
CA GLN A 434 30.65 -9.51 -7.85
C GLN A 434 30.16 -9.97 -9.24
N SER A 435 30.91 -10.82 -9.94
CA SER A 435 30.50 -11.35 -11.24
C SER A 435 29.53 -12.51 -11.04
N SER A 436 28.40 -12.48 -11.74
CA SER A 436 27.39 -13.54 -11.69
C SER A 436 26.84 -13.78 -13.09
N LYS A 437 26.67 -15.05 -13.47
CA LYS A 437 25.97 -15.44 -14.69
C LYS A 437 25.08 -16.65 -14.45
N CYS A 438 23.90 -16.63 -15.06
CA CYS A 438 23.02 -17.79 -15.13
C CYS A 438 23.17 -18.46 -16.49
N ALA A 439 23.16 -19.79 -16.54
CA ALA A 439 23.10 -20.55 -17.78
C ALA A 439 22.09 -21.69 -17.63
N GLU A 440 21.24 -21.86 -18.65
CA GLU A 440 20.32 -23.00 -18.72
C GLU A 440 21.10 -24.28 -19.02
N VAL A 441 20.70 -25.38 -18.39
CA VAL A 441 21.36 -26.69 -18.47
C VAL A 441 20.62 -27.52 -19.50
N ASP A 442 21.30 -27.88 -20.60
CA ASP A 442 20.74 -28.78 -21.61
C ASP A 442 20.82 -30.23 -21.13
N MET A 443 19.75 -30.69 -20.48
CA MET A 443 19.63 -32.06 -19.97
C MET A 443 19.64 -33.14 -21.07
N ASN A 444 19.52 -32.78 -22.34
CA ASN A 444 19.62 -33.75 -23.44
C ASN A 444 21.07 -34.13 -23.77
N ARG A 445 22.04 -33.31 -23.31
CA ARG A 445 23.46 -33.59 -23.49
C ARG A 445 23.95 -34.50 -22.36
N LYS A 446 24.77 -35.50 -22.72
CA LYS A 446 25.37 -36.41 -21.73
C LYS A 446 26.54 -35.76 -20.98
N GLU A 447 27.25 -34.84 -21.63
CA GLU A 447 28.39 -34.09 -21.12
C GLU A 447 28.35 -32.66 -21.69
N HIS A 448 29.01 -31.71 -21.02
CA HIS A 448 29.09 -30.30 -21.43
C HIS A 448 27.69 -29.63 -21.47
N LEU A 449 27.01 -29.69 -20.33
CA LEU A 449 25.63 -29.27 -20.17
C LEU A 449 25.42 -27.76 -20.38
N CYS A 450 26.41 -26.95 -20.00
CA CYS A 450 26.45 -25.53 -20.34
C CYS A 450 27.87 -24.95 -20.18
N THR A 451 28.15 -23.87 -20.92
CA THR A 451 29.41 -23.12 -20.85
C THR A 451 29.13 -21.65 -20.62
N THR A 452 29.88 -21.00 -19.73
CA THR A 452 29.76 -19.56 -19.48
C THR A 452 31.12 -18.92 -19.22
N GLN A 453 31.16 -17.59 -19.23
CA GLN A 453 32.36 -16.80 -18.97
C GLN A 453 32.07 -15.71 -17.94
N LEU A 454 32.78 -15.70 -16.81
CA LEU A 454 32.66 -14.67 -15.78
C LEU A 454 33.85 -13.73 -15.82
N SER A 455 33.61 -12.43 -15.71
CA SER A 455 34.69 -11.44 -15.59
C SER A 455 35.30 -11.49 -14.19
N ILE A 456 36.63 -11.51 -14.12
CA ILE A 456 37.40 -11.47 -12.86
C ILE A 456 37.82 -10.02 -12.62
N TYR A 457 37.49 -9.50 -11.44
CA TYR A 457 37.87 -8.16 -11.01
C TYR A 457 38.95 -8.22 -9.93
N LYS A 458 39.71 -7.14 -9.73
CA LYS A 458 40.78 -7.09 -8.74
C LYS A 458 40.31 -7.39 -7.30
N SER A 459 39.06 -7.09 -6.97
CA SER A 459 38.43 -7.41 -5.69
C SER A 459 38.04 -8.88 -5.51
N THR A 460 38.16 -9.72 -6.56
CA THR A 460 37.72 -11.12 -6.56
C THR A 460 38.82 -12.13 -6.21
N LEU A 461 40.06 -11.68 -5.97
CA LEU A 461 41.21 -12.55 -5.70
C LEU A 461 41.11 -13.36 -4.39
N ASP A 462 40.27 -12.94 -3.44
CA ASP A 462 39.97 -13.69 -2.20
C ASP A 462 38.52 -14.25 -2.20
N SER A 463 37.82 -14.22 -3.35
CA SER A 463 36.41 -14.59 -3.44
C SER A 463 36.21 -16.05 -3.82
N LEU A 464 35.44 -16.78 -3.01
CA LEU A 464 35.00 -18.14 -3.34
C LEU A 464 34.22 -18.17 -4.65
N PHE A 465 34.48 -19.18 -5.47
CA PHE A 465 33.66 -19.48 -6.64
C PHE A 465 32.46 -20.33 -6.21
N GLU A 466 31.26 -19.85 -6.54
CA GLU A 466 30.00 -20.49 -6.19
C GLU A 466 29.28 -20.99 -7.45
N ILE A 467 28.82 -22.23 -7.40
CA ILE A 467 27.88 -22.80 -8.37
C ILE A 467 26.60 -23.17 -7.61
N SER A 468 25.48 -22.59 -8.01
CA SER A 468 24.17 -22.89 -7.46
C SER A 468 23.27 -23.47 -8.54
N ILE A 469 22.63 -24.61 -8.26
CA ILE A 469 21.75 -25.34 -9.17
C ILE A 469 20.31 -25.04 -8.79
N PHE A 470 19.54 -24.55 -9.76
CA PHE A 470 18.15 -24.17 -9.58
C PHE A 470 17.23 -24.99 -10.47
N LEU A 471 16.10 -25.38 -9.89
CA LEU A 471 14.97 -25.97 -10.59
C LEU A 471 13.93 -24.89 -10.86
N ASN A 472 13.59 -24.72 -12.14
CA ASN A 472 12.59 -23.75 -12.58
C ASN A 472 11.18 -24.18 -12.15
N ARG A 473 10.48 -23.32 -11.43
CA ARG A 473 9.07 -23.52 -11.06
C ARG A 473 8.22 -22.42 -11.69
N ILE A 474 7.16 -22.83 -12.39
CA ILE A 474 6.34 -21.91 -13.20
C ILE A 474 5.63 -20.88 -12.32
N TYR A 475 4.99 -21.34 -11.24
CA TYR A 475 4.15 -20.53 -10.35
C TYR A 475 4.76 -20.36 -8.95
N SER A 476 6.08 -20.46 -8.81
CA SER A 476 6.78 -20.34 -7.53
C SER A 476 8.21 -19.87 -7.77
N PRO A 477 8.96 -19.43 -6.74
CA PRO A 477 10.35 -19.04 -6.92
C PRO A 477 11.17 -20.24 -7.36
N ASP A 478 12.25 -20.02 -8.11
CA ASP A 478 13.15 -21.10 -8.48
C ASP A 478 13.71 -21.80 -7.23
N LEU A 479 13.76 -23.13 -7.25
CA LEU A 479 14.17 -23.93 -6.10
C LEU A 479 15.67 -24.24 -6.19
N CYS A 480 16.48 -23.70 -5.28
CA CYS A 480 17.88 -24.10 -5.17
C CYS A 480 17.96 -25.53 -4.60
N VAL A 481 18.50 -26.45 -5.38
CA VAL A 481 18.63 -27.87 -5.00
C VAL A 481 20.06 -28.28 -4.67
N GLY A 482 21.02 -27.41 -4.93
CA GLY A 482 22.42 -27.66 -4.61
C GLY A 482 23.26 -26.41 -4.75
N MET A 483 24.25 -26.29 -3.88
CA MET A 483 25.25 -25.22 -3.92
C MET A 483 26.63 -25.86 -3.69
N LEU A 484 27.58 -25.51 -4.55
CA LEU A 484 28.99 -25.88 -4.44
C LEU A 484 29.82 -24.60 -4.28
N LEU A 485 30.69 -24.59 -3.28
CA LEU A 485 31.66 -23.52 -3.03
C LEU A 485 33.06 -24.07 -3.24
N LEU A 486 33.84 -23.43 -4.09
CA LEU A 486 35.23 -23.76 -4.38
C LEU A 486 36.13 -22.62 -3.88
N SER A 487 37.08 -22.96 -3.00
CA SER A 487 38.15 -22.06 -2.54
C SER A 487 39.42 -22.26 -3.36
N ASP A 488 40.28 -21.23 -3.40
CA ASP A 488 41.50 -21.07 -4.24
C ASP A 488 42.54 -22.22 -4.21
N TYR A 489 42.34 -23.26 -3.40
CA TYR A 489 43.19 -24.45 -3.39
C TYR A 489 42.85 -25.49 -4.47
N CYS A 490 41.88 -25.21 -5.37
CA CYS A 490 41.41 -26.15 -6.40
C CYS A 490 41.24 -25.56 -7.82
N LEU A 491 41.73 -24.34 -8.10
CA LEU A 491 41.68 -23.71 -9.43
C LEU A 491 43.06 -23.62 -10.10
#